data_AF-A0A1V5NH68-F1
#
_entry.id   AF-A0A1V5NH68-F1
#
_cell.length_a   1.000
_cell.length_b   1.000
_cell.length_c   1.000
_cell.angle_alpha   90.00
_cell.angle_beta   90.00
_cell.angle_gamma   90.00
#
_symmetry.space_group_name_H-M   'P 1'
#
loop_
_entity.id
_entity.type
_entity.pdbx_description
1 polymer ?
#
loop_
_entity_poly.entity_id
_entity_poly.type
_entity_poly.pdbx_seq_one_letter_code
_entity_poly.pdbx_strand_id
1 'polypeptide(L)' 'MQLSDICGRVLINKEYQAASGLNETKTDLTNIAPGIYFVTITADGIESQSRIVIQ' A
#
# COMPACT_ATOMS: atom_id res chain seq x y z
N MET A 1 2.29 4.31 -3.87
CA MET A 1 1.82 3.19 -3.03
C MET A 1 0.35 2.92 -3.34
N GLN A 2 0.04 1.67 -3.65
CA GLN A 2 -1.31 1.21 -3.91
C GLN A 2 -1.67 0.11 -2.91
N LEU A 3 -2.89 0.13 -2.40
CA LEU A 3 -3.49 -0.97 -1.65
C LEU A 3 -4.60 -1.56 -2.50
N SER A 4 -4.56 -2.87 -2.72
CA SER A 4 -5.58 -3.61 -3.46
C SER A 4 -6.14 -4.76 -2.65
N ASP A 5 -7.41 -5.09 -2.85
CA ASP A 5 -8.02 -6.28 -2.26
C ASP A 5 -7.59 -7.56 -2.97
N ILE A 6 -8.04 -8.71 -2.44
CA ILE A 6 -7.77 -10.03 -3.03
C ILE A 6 -8.33 -10.20 -4.46
N CYS A 7 -9.30 -9.37 -4.84
CA CYS A 7 -9.90 -9.36 -6.17
C CYS A 7 -9.16 -8.40 -7.13
N GLY A 8 -8.10 -7.73 -6.68
CA GLY A 8 -7.31 -6.78 -7.46
C GLY A 8 -7.93 -5.38 -7.55
N ARG A 9 -9.00 -5.09 -6.80
CA ARG A 9 -9.57 -3.75 -6.75
C ARG A 9 -8.67 -2.84 -5.92
N VAL A 10 -8.19 -1.76 -6.54
CA VAL A 10 -7.41 -0.74 -5.84
C VAL A 10 -8.34 0.08 -4.94
N LEU A 11 -8.06 0.05 -3.64
CA LEU A 11 -8.80 0.76 -2.59
C LEU A 11 -8.12 2.08 -2.21
N ILE A 12 -6.79 2.08 -2.20
CA ILE A 12 -5.99 3.26 -1.90
C ILE A 12 -4.96 3.39 -3.01
N ASN A 13 -4.86 4.58 -3.58
CA ASN A 13 -3.76 4.98 -4.44
C ASN A 13 -3.22 6.30 -3.90
N LYS A 14 -2.00 6.29 -3.38
CA LYS A 14 -1.32 7.48 -2.86
C LYS A 14 0.08 7.58 -3.46
N GLU A 15 0.40 8.74 -4.00
CA GLU A 15 1.77 9.10 -4.33
C GLU A 15 2.55 9.36 -3.04
N TYR A 16 3.76 8.82 -2.95
CA TYR A 16 4.67 9.06 -1.83
C TYR A 16 5.97 9.63 -2.37
N GLN A 17 6.47 10.69 -1.74
CA GLN A 17 7.78 11.23 -2.04
C GLN A 17 8.81 10.56 -1.12
N ALA A 18 9.55 9.60 -1.66
CA ALA A 18 10.69 9.02 -0.97
C ALA A 18 11.89 9.99 -1.08
N ALA A 19 12.06 10.85 -0.07
CA ALA A 19 13.27 11.66 0.07
C ALA A 19 14.19 11.07 1.13
N SER A 20 15.50 11.27 0.98
CA SER A 20 16.49 10.85 1.99
C SER A 20 16.16 11.47 3.35
N GLY A 21 15.85 10.64 4.34
CA GLY A 21 15.42 11.05 5.68
C GLY A 21 13.92 10.83 5.97
N LEU A 22 13.11 10.53 4.95
CA LEU A 22 11.69 10.15 5.07
C LEU A 22 11.56 8.63 4.85
N ASN A 23 11.96 7.87 5.87
CA ASN A 23 11.98 6.40 5.83
C ASN A 23 10.65 5.76 6.27
N GLU A 24 9.71 6.55 6.78
CA GLU A 24 8.43 6.06 7.29
C GLU A 24 7.25 6.75 6.61
N THR A 25 6.31 5.93 6.13
CA THR A 25 4.99 6.37 5.67
C THR A 25 3.93 5.68 6.49
N LYS A 26 2.89 6.41 6.90
CA LYS A 26 1.72 5.85 7.59
C LYS A 26 0.49 6.05 6.72
N THR A 27 -0.31 5.00 6.61
CA THR A 27 -1.63 5.05 5.97
C THR A 27 -2.66 4.50 6.95
N ASP A 28 -3.72 5.26 7.17
CA ASP A 28 -4.85 4.83 7.98
C ASP A 28 -5.71 3.83 7.21
N LEU A 29 -5.97 2.68 7.85
CA LEU A 29 -6.75 1.56 7.32
C LEU A 29 -8.03 1.31 8.13
N THR A 30 -8.40 2.21 9.05
CA THR A 30 -9.52 2.00 10.00
C THR A 30 -10.86 1.72 9.32
N ASN A 31 -11.08 2.24 8.11
CA ASN A 31 -12.32 2.05 7.34
C ASN A 31 -12.24 0.91 6.32
N ILE A 32 -11.18 0.11 6.34
CA ILE A 32 -11.01 -1.05 5.45
C ILE A 32 -11.54 -2.28 6.18
N ALA A 33 -12.40 -3.05 5.53
CA ALA A 33 -12.94 -4.27 6.10
C ALA A 33 -11.82 -5.29 6.37
N PRO A 34 -11.93 -6.14 7.41
CA PRO A 34 -10.98 -7.23 7.64
C PRO A 34 -10.85 -8.13 6.42
N GLY A 35 -9.62 -8.56 6.11
CA GLY A 35 -9.34 -9.35 4.90
C GLY A 35 -7.87 -9.37 4.48
N ILE A 36 -7.61 -10.02 3.36
CA ILE A 36 -6.28 -10.08 2.73
C ILE A 36 -6.18 -8.98 1.68
N TYR A 37 -5.10 -8.22 1.76
CA TYR A 37 -4.79 -7.14 0.83
C TYR A 37 -3.36 -7.21 0.33
N PHE A 38 -3.09 -6.53 -0.77
CA PHE A 38 -1.78 -6.40 -1.38
C PHE A 38 -1.38 -4.93 -1.44
N VAL A 39 -0.22 -4.63 -0.87
CA VAL A 39 0.43 -3.32 -0.96
C VAL A 39 1.44 -3.37 -2.09
N THR A 40 1.28 -2.51 -3.09
CA THR A 40 2.25 -2.32 -4.17
C THR A 40 2.94 -0.97 -4.00
N ILE A 41 4.27 -0.97 -4.02
CA ILE A 41 5.10 0.22 -3.98
C ILE A 41 5.89 0.25 -5.28
N THR A 42 5.74 1.34 -6.04
CA THR A 42 6.53 1.60 -7.24
C THR A 42 7.51 2.73 -6.92
N ALA A 43 8.80 2.47 -7.06
CA ALA A 43 9.87 3.46 -6.89
C ALA A 43 10.87 3.28 -8.02
N ASP A 44 11.20 4.38 -8.73
CA ASP A 44 12.13 4.38 -9.86
C ASP A 44 11.83 3.29 -10.92
N GLY A 45 10.53 3.02 -11.16
CA GLY A 45 10.06 2.00 -12.10
C GLY A 45 10.14 0.55 -11.59
N ILE A 46 10.60 0.33 -10.36
CA ILE A 46 10.63 -0.98 -9.71
C ILE A 46 9.39 -1.14 -8.85
N GLU A 47 8.67 -2.25 -9.05
CA GLU A 47 7.52 -2.62 -8.24
C GLU A 47 7.91 -3.63 -7.16
N SER A 48 7.52 -3.33 -5.92
CA SER A 48 7.58 -4.23 -4.77
C SER A 48 6.17 -4.47 -4.27
N GLN A 49 5.80 -5.75 -4.10
CA GLN A 49 4.49 -6.13 -3.59
C GLN A 49 4.62 -6.91 -2.27
N SER A 50 3.77 -6.56 -1.31
CA SER A 50 3.67 -7.22 0.00
C SER A 50 2.23 -7.58 0.33
N ARG A 51 2.02 -8.79 0.85
CA ARG A 51 0.71 -9.24 1.36
C ARG A 51 0.52 -8.77 2.81
N ILE A 52 -0.63 -8.19 3.11
CA ILE A 52 -1.04 -7.81 4.46
C ILE A 52 -2.40 -8.42 4.81
N VAL A 53 -2.59 -8.78 6.07
CA VAL A 53 -3.87 -9.23 6.62
C VAL A 53 -4.35 -8.18 7.60
N ILE A 54 -5.54 -7.63 7.34
CA ILE A 54 -6.22 -6.68 8.23
C ILE A 54 -7.25 -7.49 9.03
N GLN A 55 -7.26 -7.30 10.35
CA GLN A 55 -8.12 -8.01 11.29
C GLN A 55 -9.17 -7.10 11.90
#